data_AF-A0A6P2NDC9-F1
#
_entry.id   AF-A0A6P2NDC9-F1
#
_cell.length_a   1.000
_cell.length_b   1.000
_cell.length_c   1.000
_cell.angle_alpha   90.00
_cell.angle_beta   90.00
_cell.angle_gamma   90.00
#
_symmetry.space_group_name_H-M   'P 1'
#
loop_
_entity.id
_entity.type
_entity.pdbx_description
1 polymer ?
#
loop_
_entity_poly.entity_id
_entity_poly.type
_entity_poly.pdbx_seq_one_letter_code
_entity_poly.pdbx_strand_id
1 'polypeptide(L)'
;MTSKNQNDNAVAVPVEWPEHYSEANRAEAAAIVAQLAEIGKTRSWLSRLSRVNVGTMSTVLNGKYTTEPTKWLRMMSDALSTYTGRATITSMPHVQTSVSQLANVVCDRARKYRNFGVLTGFVGVGKTDAVRQYKEQNSHTIIIEANPNMSPAVMLDELLAASSAPMARTLDGKFASITEALTGTTYLIIVDEAETMMPSCLHYLRRIRDKAGIGIVLVGTDRLLQLIKPSYGQFDQIRSRVGFWPQVVRGVSREDADALAQAALDDQGELSGEVLDALWHYCRGSARMLIENFIPALRDYGLKKNHDLSADLVHAVARDALLLGDQRNA
;
A
#
# COMPACT_ATOMS: atom_id res chain seq x y z
N MET A 1 -23.47 -35.69 -2.40
CA MET A 1 -22.15 -36.31 -2.21
C MET A 1 -21.21 -35.60 -3.18
N THR A 2 -20.34 -34.68 -2.81
CA THR A 2 -19.33 -34.74 -1.75
C THR A 2 -19.01 -33.33 -1.24
N SER A 3 -19.21 -33.14 0.06
CA SER A 3 -18.70 -32.00 0.83
C SER A 3 -17.17 -32.05 0.82
N LYS A 4 -16.50 -31.11 0.14
CA LYS A 4 -15.05 -30.94 0.26
C LYS A 4 -14.75 -29.97 1.40
N ASN A 5 -14.40 -30.58 2.53
CA ASN A 5 -13.56 -30.12 3.64
C ASN A 5 -13.50 -28.60 3.91
N GLN A 6 -14.43 -28.13 4.73
CA GLN A 6 -14.27 -26.92 5.55
C GLN A 6 -13.63 -27.22 6.92
N ASN A 7 -13.00 -28.38 7.14
CA ASN A 7 -12.57 -28.84 8.46
C ASN A 7 -11.07 -29.16 8.65
N ASP A 8 -10.17 -28.81 7.72
CA ASP A 8 -8.73 -29.17 7.84
C ASP A 8 -7.85 -28.12 8.55
N ASN A 9 -8.42 -27.09 9.18
CA ASN A 9 -7.65 -26.00 9.82
C ASN A 9 -7.69 -25.97 11.35
N ALA A 10 -8.29 -26.97 12.01
CA ALA A 10 -8.14 -27.11 13.46
C ALA A 10 -6.77 -27.73 13.75
N VAL A 11 -5.81 -26.89 14.09
CA VAL A 11 -4.44 -27.32 14.33
C VAL A 11 -4.36 -28.08 15.64
N ALA A 12 -4.26 -29.40 15.58
CA ALA A 12 -4.00 -30.23 16.74
C ALA A 12 -2.55 -30.03 17.20
N VAL A 13 -2.36 -29.50 18.42
CA VAL A 13 -1.08 -29.53 19.11
C VAL A 13 -0.73 -31.01 19.39
N PRO A 14 0.49 -31.48 19.08
CA PRO A 14 0.91 -32.85 19.38
C PRO A 14 0.74 -33.19 20.85
N VAL A 15 0.12 -34.34 21.13
CA VAL A 15 -0.05 -34.87 22.50
C VAL A 15 1.28 -35.41 23.07
N GLU A 16 2.17 -35.89 22.20
CA GLU A 16 3.51 -36.35 22.54
C GLU A 16 4.56 -35.58 21.75
N TRP A 17 5.60 -35.11 22.45
CA TRP A 17 6.73 -34.38 21.87
C TRP A 17 8.02 -35.18 22.04
N PRO A 18 8.92 -35.17 21.04
CA PRO A 18 10.24 -35.78 21.19
C PRO A 18 11.03 -35.19 22.37
N GLU A 19 11.91 -35.99 22.97
CA GLU A 19 12.72 -35.57 24.13
C GLU A 19 13.62 -34.35 23.83
N HIS A 20 14.10 -34.21 22.59
CA HIS A 20 14.93 -33.07 22.17
C HIS A 20 14.16 -31.75 22.01
N TYR A 21 12.84 -31.76 22.13
CA TYR A 21 12.05 -30.54 22.27
C TYR A 21 12.02 -30.15 23.75
N SER A 22 12.76 -29.09 24.10
CA SER A 22 12.64 -28.46 25.42
C SER A 22 11.20 -27.99 25.69
N GLU A 23 10.85 -27.81 26.97
CA GLU A 23 9.54 -27.27 27.35
C GLU A 23 9.26 -25.90 26.68
N ALA A 24 10.29 -25.05 26.58
CA ALA A 24 10.20 -23.77 25.87
C ALA A 24 9.84 -23.95 24.39
N ASN A 25 10.45 -24.92 23.69
CA ASN A 25 10.16 -25.20 22.30
C ASN A 25 8.72 -25.71 22.08
N ARG A 26 8.22 -26.52 23.01
CA ARG A 26 6.83 -27.03 22.97
C ARG A 26 5.83 -25.89 23.17
N ALA A 27 6.10 -25.01 24.14
CA ALA A 27 5.27 -23.85 24.42
C ALA A 27 5.25 -22.86 23.23
N GLU A 28 6.41 -22.59 22.64
CA GLU A 28 6.54 -21.69 21.48
C GLU A 28 5.83 -22.25 20.24
N ALA A 29 5.95 -23.56 19.97
CA ALA A 29 5.22 -24.20 18.88
C ALA A 29 3.70 -24.11 19.05
N ALA A 30 3.20 -24.33 20.28
CA ALA A 30 1.78 -24.17 20.59
C ALA A 30 1.30 -22.72 20.45
N ALA A 31 2.12 -21.75 20.89
CA ALA A 31 1.81 -20.32 20.75
C ALA A 31 1.73 -19.88 19.28
N ILE A 32 2.68 -20.30 18.43
CA ILE A 32 2.67 -20.04 16.98
C ILE A 32 1.38 -20.56 16.34
N VAL A 33 0.97 -21.78 16.72
CA VAL A 33 -0.25 -22.41 16.23
C VAL A 33 -1.51 -21.65 16.65
N ALA A 34 -1.60 -21.29 17.93
CA ALA A 34 -2.73 -20.54 18.48
C ALA A 34 -2.85 -19.17 17.81
N GLN A 35 -1.73 -18.45 17.67
CA GLN A 35 -1.71 -17.15 16.98
C GLN A 35 -2.16 -17.26 15.53
N LEU A 36 -1.71 -18.27 14.77
CA LEU A 36 -2.16 -18.48 13.39
C LEU A 36 -3.68 -18.68 13.28
N ALA A 37 -4.26 -19.42 14.23
CA ALA A 37 -5.70 -19.65 14.28
C ALA A 37 -6.45 -18.35 14.60
N GLU A 38 -5.96 -17.58 15.58
CA GLU A 38 -6.53 -16.29 15.98
C GLU A 38 -6.55 -15.28 14.81
N ILE A 39 -5.46 -15.15 14.07
CA ILE A 39 -5.36 -14.23 12.92
C ILE A 39 -5.96 -14.81 11.62
N GLY A 40 -6.49 -16.04 11.65
CA GLY A 40 -7.10 -16.72 10.50
C GLY A 40 -6.14 -16.95 9.32
N LYS A 41 -4.82 -17.11 9.57
CA LYS A 41 -3.81 -17.32 8.52
C LYS A 41 -3.35 -18.77 8.45
N THR A 42 -2.87 -19.18 7.28
CA THR A 42 -2.45 -20.57 7.02
C THR A 42 -0.94 -20.76 7.25
N ARG A 43 -0.51 -22.02 7.45
CA ARG A 43 0.92 -22.38 7.50
C ARG A 43 1.67 -22.01 6.22
N SER A 44 1.02 -22.10 5.06
CA SER A 44 1.59 -21.66 3.77
C SER A 44 1.86 -20.15 3.73
N TRP A 45 1.01 -19.36 4.39
CA TRP A 45 1.23 -17.93 4.55
C TRP A 45 2.41 -17.66 5.49
N LEU A 46 2.48 -18.34 6.65
CA LEU A 46 3.59 -18.18 7.59
C LEU A 46 4.93 -18.63 6.99
N SER A 47 4.92 -19.67 6.15
CA SER A 47 6.12 -20.14 5.44
C SER A 47 6.75 -19.06 4.57
N ARG A 48 5.91 -18.29 3.85
CA ARG A 48 6.37 -17.15 3.05
C ARG A 48 6.90 -16.02 3.94
N LEU A 49 6.20 -15.74 5.02
CA LEU A 49 6.55 -14.67 5.95
C LEU A 49 7.87 -14.93 6.69
N SER A 50 8.03 -16.13 7.23
CA SER A 50 9.21 -16.55 8.01
C SER A 50 10.37 -17.09 7.16
N ARG A 51 10.16 -17.24 5.85
CA ARG A 51 11.10 -17.90 4.91
C ARG A 51 11.48 -19.34 5.32
N VAL A 52 10.64 -20.00 6.10
CA VAL A 52 10.80 -21.41 6.46
C VAL A 52 9.99 -22.25 5.50
N ASN A 53 10.57 -23.30 4.91
CA ASN A 53 9.86 -24.19 3.99
C ASN A 53 8.63 -24.83 4.68
N VAL A 54 7.50 -24.95 3.96
CA VAL A 54 6.23 -25.50 4.47
C VAL A 54 6.39 -26.90 5.08
N GLY A 55 7.24 -27.76 4.49
CA GLY A 55 7.53 -29.10 4.99
C GLY A 55 8.31 -29.10 6.30
N THR A 56 9.33 -28.24 6.41
CA THR A 56 10.10 -28.04 7.65
C THR A 56 9.21 -27.47 8.75
N MET A 57 8.39 -26.47 8.41
CA MET A 57 7.43 -25.88 9.35
C MET A 57 6.43 -26.90 9.87
N SER A 58 5.86 -27.71 8.98
CA SER A 58 4.88 -28.71 9.36
C SER A 58 5.49 -29.81 10.22
N THR A 59 6.72 -30.24 9.95
CA THR A 59 7.42 -31.22 10.78
C THR A 59 7.81 -30.64 12.14
N VAL A 60 8.22 -29.38 12.20
CA VAL A 60 8.52 -28.67 13.47
C VAL A 60 7.28 -28.49 14.33
N LEU A 61 6.21 -27.89 13.81
CA LEU A 61 5.00 -27.60 14.58
C LEU A 61 4.21 -28.86 14.97
N ASN A 62 4.39 -29.96 14.24
CA ASN A 62 3.76 -31.25 14.57
C ASN A 62 4.67 -32.16 15.42
N GLY A 63 5.82 -31.68 15.92
CA GLY A 63 6.71 -32.47 16.78
C GLY A 63 7.39 -33.65 16.07
N LYS A 64 7.52 -33.62 14.75
CA LYS A 64 8.14 -34.68 13.93
C LYS A 64 9.54 -34.31 13.42
N TYR A 65 10.05 -33.13 13.77
CA TYR A 65 11.38 -32.71 13.34
C TYR A 65 12.45 -33.45 14.11
N THR A 66 13.43 -34.02 13.40
CA THR A 66 14.40 -34.98 13.93
C THR A 66 15.50 -34.36 14.79
N THR A 67 15.66 -33.03 14.75
CA THR A 67 16.69 -32.29 15.50
C THR A 67 16.08 -31.16 16.32
N GLU A 68 16.92 -30.47 17.08
CA GLU A 68 16.54 -29.31 17.88
C GLU A 68 15.89 -28.22 17.01
N PRO A 69 14.63 -27.83 17.30
CA PRO A 69 13.81 -27.00 16.42
C PRO A 69 13.94 -25.48 16.67
N THR A 70 14.72 -25.06 17.68
CA THR A 70 14.70 -23.70 18.25
C THR A 70 14.91 -22.63 17.19
N LYS A 71 15.84 -22.85 16.25
CA LYS A 71 16.07 -21.94 15.12
C LYS A 71 14.78 -21.66 14.34
N TRP A 72 14.03 -22.70 14.00
CA TRP A 72 12.84 -22.59 13.17
C TRP A 72 11.68 -21.97 13.93
N LEU A 73 11.52 -22.33 15.20
CA LEU A 73 10.51 -21.75 16.08
C LEU A 73 10.74 -20.25 16.25
N ARG A 74 11.98 -19.83 16.52
CA ARG A 74 12.34 -18.40 16.58
C ARG A 74 12.04 -17.67 15.27
N MET A 75 12.46 -18.21 14.12
CA MET A 75 12.16 -17.58 12.82
C MET A 75 10.65 -17.41 12.57
N MET A 76 9.83 -18.36 13.00
CA MET A 76 8.36 -18.28 12.90
C MET A 76 7.77 -17.28 13.90
N SER A 77 8.24 -17.30 15.14
CA SER A 77 7.82 -16.42 16.24
C SER A 77 8.20 -14.96 15.97
N ASP A 78 9.42 -14.69 15.51
CA ASP A 78 9.90 -13.37 15.10
C ASP A 78 9.08 -12.82 13.93
N ALA A 79 8.76 -13.67 12.95
CA ALA A 79 7.94 -13.30 11.81
C ALA A 79 6.49 -12.96 12.23
N LEU A 80 5.89 -13.78 13.10
CA LEU A 80 4.54 -13.54 13.63
C LEU A 80 4.48 -12.29 14.49
N SER A 81 5.41 -12.10 15.43
CA SER A 81 5.48 -10.91 16.29
C SER A 81 5.66 -9.63 15.47
N THR A 82 6.50 -9.67 14.41
CA THR A 82 6.63 -8.55 13.47
C THR A 82 5.32 -8.28 12.72
N TYR A 83 4.58 -9.32 12.33
CA TYR A 83 3.32 -9.18 11.61
C TYR A 83 2.20 -8.66 12.51
N THR A 84 2.01 -9.24 13.69
CA THR A 84 0.96 -8.81 14.64
C THR A 84 1.24 -7.40 15.16
N GLY A 85 2.52 -7.02 15.34
CA GLY A 85 2.92 -5.63 15.59
C GLY A 85 2.43 -4.68 14.50
N ARG A 86 2.64 -5.02 13.22
CA ARG A 86 2.21 -4.21 12.06
C ARG A 86 0.71 -4.24 11.77
N ALA A 87 0.02 -5.33 12.09
CA ALA A 87 -1.40 -5.54 11.78
C ALA A 87 -2.30 -4.49 12.44
N THR A 88 -1.89 -3.96 13.60
CA THR A 88 -2.60 -2.87 14.29
C THR A 88 -2.70 -1.58 13.47
N ILE A 89 -1.85 -1.38 12.45
CA ILE A 89 -1.82 -0.18 11.59
C ILE A 89 -2.50 -0.44 10.24
N THR A 90 -2.62 -1.71 9.82
CA THR A 90 -3.00 -2.05 8.43
C THR A 90 -4.52 -2.02 8.21
N SER A 91 -5.34 -2.00 9.27
CA SER A 91 -6.80 -1.96 9.19
C SER A 91 -7.39 -0.57 9.42
N MET A 92 -6.71 0.49 8.95
CA MET A 92 -7.27 1.82 9.07
C MET A 92 -8.58 1.93 8.29
N PRO A 93 -9.66 2.43 8.93
CA PRO A 93 -10.90 2.69 8.23
C PRO A 93 -10.70 3.73 7.13
N HIS A 94 -11.47 3.58 6.06
CA HIS A 94 -11.38 4.46 4.90
C HIS A 94 -11.73 5.91 5.26
N VAL A 95 -10.77 6.84 5.16
CA VAL A 95 -10.97 8.28 5.38
C VAL A 95 -11.01 9.02 4.03
N GLN A 96 -12.13 9.69 3.74
CA GLN A 96 -12.25 10.57 2.59
C GLN A 96 -11.51 11.89 2.83
N THR A 97 -10.26 11.97 2.39
CA THR A 97 -9.45 13.21 2.44
C THR A 97 -9.69 14.10 1.23
N SER A 98 -9.31 15.38 1.32
CA SER A 98 -9.30 16.30 0.18
C SER A 98 -8.45 15.77 -1.00
N VAL A 99 -7.36 15.06 -0.72
CA VAL A 99 -6.52 14.41 -1.74
C VAL A 99 -7.25 13.27 -2.42
N SER A 100 -7.99 12.43 -1.67
CA SER A 100 -8.83 11.37 -2.22
C SER A 100 -9.96 11.95 -3.08
N GLN A 101 -10.64 12.99 -2.60
CA GLN A 101 -11.67 13.69 -3.37
C GLN A 101 -11.11 14.27 -4.67
N LEU A 102 -9.94 14.90 -4.62
CA LEU A 102 -9.28 15.42 -5.82
C LEU A 102 -8.91 14.30 -6.79
N ALA A 103 -8.38 13.18 -6.30
CA ALA A 103 -8.06 12.03 -7.13
C ALA A 103 -9.30 11.46 -7.82
N ASN A 104 -10.43 11.35 -7.11
CA ASN A 104 -11.72 10.93 -7.68
C ASN A 104 -12.15 11.88 -8.80
N VAL A 105 -12.10 13.20 -8.57
CA VAL A 105 -12.43 14.20 -9.60
C VAL A 105 -11.54 14.08 -10.83
N VAL A 106 -10.22 13.91 -10.64
CA VAL A 106 -9.27 13.74 -11.76
C VAL A 106 -9.61 12.47 -12.55
N CYS A 107 -9.81 11.35 -11.85
CA CYS A 107 -10.08 10.05 -12.46
C CYS A 107 -11.43 10.01 -13.19
N ASP A 108 -12.49 10.54 -12.57
CA ASP A 108 -13.83 10.59 -13.17
C ASP A 108 -13.85 11.47 -14.42
N ARG A 109 -13.19 12.64 -14.38
CA ARG A 109 -13.08 13.51 -15.55
C ARG A 109 -12.27 12.84 -16.66
N ALA A 110 -11.13 12.24 -16.33
CA ALA A 110 -10.29 11.54 -17.31
C ALA A 110 -11.06 10.40 -17.99
N ARG A 111 -11.79 9.60 -17.21
CA ARG A 111 -12.65 8.53 -17.72
C ARG A 111 -13.78 9.07 -18.59
N LYS A 112 -14.57 10.02 -18.08
CA LYS A 112 -15.77 10.56 -18.75
C LYS A 112 -15.44 11.23 -20.08
N TYR A 113 -14.38 12.03 -20.10
CA TYR A 113 -13.98 12.80 -21.29
C TYR A 113 -12.89 12.10 -22.12
N ARG A 114 -12.50 10.88 -21.73
CA ARG A 114 -11.51 10.04 -22.44
C ARG A 114 -10.23 10.80 -22.70
N ASN A 115 -9.74 11.57 -21.73
CA ASN A 115 -8.59 12.47 -21.86
C ASN A 115 -7.50 12.14 -20.84
N PHE A 116 -6.41 12.91 -20.87
CA PHE A 116 -5.41 12.83 -19.82
C PHE A 116 -5.85 13.65 -18.59
N GLY A 117 -5.74 13.03 -17.41
CA GLY A 117 -5.73 13.71 -16.12
C GLY A 117 -4.32 13.70 -15.53
N VAL A 118 -3.95 14.75 -14.79
CA VAL A 118 -2.65 14.82 -14.12
C VAL A 118 -2.86 15.14 -12.64
N LEU A 119 -2.44 14.25 -11.76
CA LEU A 119 -2.50 14.43 -10.31
C LEU A 119 -1.07 14.52 -9.77
N THR A 120 -0.64 15.72 -9.41
CA THR A 120 0.71 15.94 -8.85
C THR A 120 0.65 16.39 -7.41
N GLY A 121 1.64 15.99 -6.63
CA GLY A 121 1.77 16.41 -5.23
C GLY A 121 3.06 15.96 -4.60
N PHE A 122 3.38 16.50 -3.44
CA PHE A 122 4.58 16.13 -2.70
C PHE A 122 4.54 14.68 -2.22
N VAL A 123 5.71 14.17 -1.85
CA VAL A 123 5.84 12.80 -1.35
C VAL A 123 5.11 12.66 -0.01
N GLY A 124 4.36 11.57 0.16
CA GLY A 124 3.69 11.27 1.43
C GLY A 124 2.38 12.03 1.68
N VAL A 125 1.77 12.65 0.68
CA VAL A 125 0.44 13.31 0.80
C VAL A 125 -0.75 12.37 0.57
N GLY A 126 -0.52 11.07 0.31
CA GLY A 126 -1.60 10.08 0.14
C GLY A 126 -2.14 9.89 -1.28
N LYS A 127 -1.42 10.33 -2.33
CA LYS A 127 -1.86 10.17 -3.73
C LYS A 127 -2.03 8.70 -4.16
N THR A 128 -1.05 7.87 -3.81
CA THR A 128 -1.03 6.45 -4.14
C THR A 128 -2.21 5.72 -3.50
N ASP A 129 -2.48 5.98 -2.22
CA ASP A 129 -3.62 5.39 -1.52
C ASP A 129 -4.95 5.90 -2.07
N ALA A 130 -5.03 7.19 -2.41
CA ALA A 130 -6.20 7.78 -3.06
C ALA A 130 -6.57 7.08 -4.38
N VAL A 131 -5.61 6.79 -5.26
CA VAL A 131 -5.91 6.11 -6.52
C VAL A 131 -6.17 4.62 -6.36
N ARG A 132 -5.53 3.95 -5.39
CA ARG A 132 -5.84 2.56 -5.03
C ARG A 132 -7.28 2.44 -4.56
N GLN A 133 -7.71 3.35 -3.69
CA GLN A 133 -9.08 3.44 -3.22
C GLN A 133 -10.07 3.71 -4.36
N TYR A 134 -9.75 4.62 -5.29
CA TYR A 134 -10.58 4.84 -6.47
C TYR A 134 -10.77 3.54 -7.28
N LYS A 135 -9.71 2.73 -7.47
CA LYS A 135 -9.78 1.43 -8.16
C LYS A 135 -10.68 0.43 -7.44
N GLU A 136 -10.66 0.37 -6.12
CA GLU A 136 -11.54 -0.52 -5.35
C GLU A 136 -13.03 -0.22 -5.59
N GLN A 137 -13.35 1.05 -5.78
CA GLN A 137 -14.71 1.51 -6.08
C GLN A 137 -15.06 1.40 -7.58
N ASN A 138 -14.07 1.17 -8.45
CA ASN A 138 -14.21 1.23 -9.90
C ASN A 138 -13.45 0.09 -10.60
N SER A 139 -14.13 -1.03 -10.85
CA SER A 139 -13.54 -2.26 -11.40
C SER A 139 -12.83 -2.09 -12.77
N HIS A 140 -13.28 -1.15 -13.62
CA HIS A 140 -12.63 -0.85 -14.91
C HIS A 140 -11.48 0.17 -14.74
N THR A 141 -10.58 -0.09 -13.78
CA THR A 141 -9.41 0.73 -13.49
C THR A 141 -8.17 -0.13 -13.42
N ILE A 142 -7.21 0.14 -14.30
CA ILE A 142 -5.89 -0.46 -14.27
C ILE A 142 -4.95 0.56 -13.61
N ILE A 143 -4.21 0.12 -12.60
CA ILE A 143 -3.15 0.92 -11.97
C ILE A 143 -1.82 0.24 -12.30
N ILE A 144 -0.87 1.03 -12.79
CA ILE A 144 0.53 0.66 -12.95
C ILE A 144 1.36 1.58 -12.08
N GLU A 145 2.29 1.01 -11.32
CA GLU A 145 3.27 1.76 -10.55
C GLU A 145 4.58 1.77 -11.34
N ALA A 146 4.99 2.95 -11.81
CA ALA A 146 6.17 3.06 -12.66
C ALA A 146 7.44 2.83 -11.84
N ASN A 147 8.30 1.93 -12.30
CA ASN A 147 9.61 1.70 -11.71
C ASN A 147 10.70 2.55 -12.40
N PRO A 148 11.86 2.77 -11.75
CA PRO A 148 12.94 3.58 -12.32
C PRO A 148 13.37 3.08 -13.70
N ASN A 149 13.29 3.96 -14.70
CA ASN A 149 13.58 3.65 -16.11
C ASN A 149 12.66 2.57 -16.70
N MET A 150 11.38 2.52 -16.29
CA MET A 150 10.40 1.63 -16.90
C MET A 150 10.37 1.82 -18.42
N SER A 151 10.59 0.73 -19.16
CA SER A 151 10.57 0.72 -20.62
C SER A 151 9.16 0.42 -21.16
N PRO A 152 8.84 0.77 -22.42
CA PRO A 152 7.53 0.47 -23.00
C PRO A 152 7.20 -1.02 -23.02
N ALA A 153 8.20 -1.89 -23.17
CA ALA A 153 7.97 -3.33 -23.16
C ALA A 153 7.44 -3.81 -21.80
N VAL A 154 8.04 -3.35 -20.71
CA VAL A 154 7.64 -3.68 -19.34
C VAL A 154 6.29 -3.09 -19.01
N MET A 155 6.05 -1.81 -19.35
CA MET A 155 4.77 -1.16 -19.15
C MET A 155 3.62 -1.87 -19.90
N LEU A 156 3.86 -2.30 -21.14
CA LEU A 156 2.87 -3.07 -21.91
C LEU A 156 2.67 -4.48 -21.32
N ASP A 157 3.70 -5.13 -20.77
CA ASP A 157 3.53 -6.40 -20.07
C ASP A 157 2.67 -6.27 -18.82
N GLU A 158 2.86 -5.21 -18.04
CA GLU A 158 2.02 -4.92 -16.87
C GLU A 158 0.57 -4.59 -17.26
N LEU A 159 0.37 -3.80 -18.31
CA LEU A 159 -0.97 -3.53 -18.86
C LEU A 159 -1.65 -4.81 -19.36
N LEU A 160 -0.92 -5.69 -20.03
CA LEU A 160 -1.44 -6.99 -20.48
C LEU A 160 -1.83 -7.87 -19.29
N ALA A 161 -0.98 -7.95 -18.27
CA ALA A 161 -1.26 -8.75 -17.07
C ALA A 161 -2.46 -8.20 -16.27
N ALA A 162 -2.65 -6.89 -16.28
CA ALA A 162 -3.75 -6.22 -15.58
C ALA A 162 -5.05 -6.10 -16.40
N SER A 163 -5.01 -6.44 -17.69
CA SER A 163 -6.17 -6.45 -18.58
C SER A 163 -6.55 -7.88 -18.95
N SER A 164 -7.76 -8.07 -19.49
CA SER A 164 -8.18 -9.35 -20.07
C SER A 164 -7.66 -9.56 -21.51
N ALA A 165 -6.59 -8.86 -21.89
CA ALA A 165 -6.05 -8.87 -23.24
C ALA A 165 -5.23 -10.15 -23.52
N PRO A 166 -5.28 -10.69 -24.75
CA PRO A 166 -4.45 -11.81 -25.15
C PRO A 166 -2.96 -11.51 -25.00
N MET A 167 -2.19 -12.50 -24.51
CA MET A 167 -0.74 -12.40 -24.41
C MET A 167 -0.11 -12.22 -25.80
N ALA A 168 0.90 -11.34 -25.88
CA ALA A 168 1.67 -11.11 -27.08
C ALA A 168 3.17 -11.00 -26.76
N ARG A 169 4.03 -11.47 -27.67
CA ARG A 169 5.48 -11.53 -27.44
C ARG A 169 6.21 -10.29 -27.96
N THR A 170 5.78 -9.73 -29.08
CA THR A 170 6.41 -8.56 -29.70
C THR A 170 5.81 -7.27 -29.14
N LEU A 171 6.61 -6.20 -29.08
CA LEU A 171 6.16 -4.92 -28.53
C LEU A 171 4.94 -4.37 -29.28
N ASP A 172 4.95 -4.42 -30.63
CA ASP A 172 3.80 -4.00 -31.44
C ASP A 172 2.58 -4.89 -31.23
N GLY A 173 2.78 -6.21 -31.05
CA GLY A 173 1.71 -7.15 -30.74
C GLY A 173 1.06 -6.85 -29.38
N LYS A 174 1.87 -6.53 -28.35
CA LYS A 174 1.37 -6.14 -27.03
C LYS A 174 0.56 -4.85 -27.12
N PHE A 175 1.07 -3.85 -27.83
CA PHE A 175 0.38 -2.59 -28.05
C PHE A 175 -0.95 -2.77 -28.78
N ALA A 176 -0.98 -3.57 -29.85
CA ALA A 176 -2.20 -3.86 -30.60
C ALA A 176 -3.23 -4.60 -29.73
N SER A 177 -2.80 -5.65 -29.03
CA SER A 177 -3.66 -6.46 -28.14
C SER A 177 -4.31 -5.61 -27.04
N ILE A 178 -3.51 -4.78 -26.36
CA ILE A 178 -4.03 -3.85 -25.34
C ILE A 178 -5.00 -2.85 -25.96
N THR A 179 -4.63 -2.23 -27.08
CA THR A 179 -5.47 -1.22 -27.71
C THR A 179 -6.82 -1.80 -28.12
N GLU A 180 -6.83 -2.98 -28.74
CA GLU A 180 -8.06 -3.68 -29.14
C GLU A 180 -8.92 -4.04 -27.93
N ALA A 181 -8.32 -4.64 -26.89
CA ALA A 181 -9.02 -5.03 -25.68
C ALA A 181 -9.66 -3.85 -24.93
N LEU A 182 -9.06 -2.66 -25.02
CA LEU A 182 -9.56 -1.45 -24.37
C LEU A 182 -10.48 -0.60 -25.28
N THR A 183 -10.54 -0.87 -26.58
CA THR A 183 -11.33 -0.07 -27.52
C THR A 183 -12.82 -0.21 -27.24
N GLY A 184 -13.54 0.92 -27.18
CA GLY A 184 -14.99 0.93 -26.96
C GLY A 184 -15.41 0.64 -25.51
N THR A 185 -14.44 0.55 -24.59
CA THR A 185 -14.68 0.31 -23.16
C THR A 185 -14.69 1.60 -22.35
N THR A 186 -14.92 1.48 -21.03
CA THR A 186 -14.84 2.57 -20.06
C THR A 186 -13.60 2.50 -19.17
N TYR A 187 -12.58 1.75 -19.59
CA TYR A 187 -11.35 1.58 -18.82
C TYR A 187 -10.69 2.93 -18.52
N LEU A 188 -10.09 3.02 -17.35
CA LEU A 188 -9.17 4.07 -16.94
C LEU A 188 -7.81 3.43 -16.67
N ILE A 189 -6.75 3.95 -17.28
CA ILE A 189 -5.38 3.60 -16.90
C ILE A 189 -4.87 4.69 -15.98
N ILE A 190 -4.42 4.33 -14.78
CA ILE A 190 -3.72 5.20 -13.85
C ILE A 190 -2.27 4.75 -13.83
N VAL A 191 -1.35 5.70 -13.97
CA VAL A 191 0.07 5.43 -13.86
C VAL A 191 0.62 6.23 -12.68
N ASP A 192 0.96 5.53 -11.61
CA ASP A 192 1.60 6.10 -10.42
C ASP A 192 3.11 6.21 -10.59
N GLU A 193 3.71 7.15 -9.88
CA GLU A 193 5.12 7.56 -10.03
C GLU A 193 5.52 7.86 -11.48
N ALA A 194 4.64 8.49 -12.27
CA ALA A 194 4.80 8.58 -13.72
C ALA A 194 6.07 9.34 -14.19
N GLU A 195 6.72 10.12 -13.32
CA GLU A 195 8.02 10.74 -13.59
C GLU A 195 9.20 9.77 -13.70
N THR A 196 9.05 8.52 -13.24
CA THR A 196 10.15 7.53 -13.18
C THR A 196 10.30 6.72 -14.47
N MET A 197 9.29 6.72 -15.34
CA MET A 197 9.31 5.97 -16.60
C MET A 197 10.08 6.69 -17.71
N MET A 198 10.47 5.93 -18.73
CA MET A 198 11.05 6.51 -19.94
C MET A 198 10.02 7.37 -20.70
N PRO A 199 10.43 8.47 -21.33
CA PRO A 199 9.53 9.32 -22.15
C PRO A 199 8.76 8.55 -23.24
N SER A 200 9.36 7.49 -23.77
CA SER A 200 8.73 6.59 -24.75
C SER A 200 7.45 5.96 -24.21
N CYS A 201 7.37 5.59 -22.93
CA CYS A 201 6.18 5.02 -22.31
C CYS A 201 4.98 5.96 -22.41
N LEU A 202 5.20 7.24 -22.13
CA LEU A 202 4.19 8.28 -22.22
C LEU A 202 3.67 8.47 -23.67
N HIS A 203 4.53 8.29 -24.68
CA HIS A 203 4.09 8.26 -26.08
C HIS A 203 3.20 7.05 -26.41
N TYR A 204 3.52 5.85 -25.89
CA TYR A 204 2.69 4.66 -26.04
C TYR A 204 1.33 4.85 -25.38
N LEU A 205 1.28 5.35 -24.15
CA LEU A 205 0.04 5.68 -23.43
C LEU A 205 -0.81 6.67 -24.23
N ARG A 206 -0.20 7.72 -24.79
CA ARG A 206 -0.91 8.66 -25.69
C ARG A 206 -1.56 7.94 -26.86
N ARG A 207 -0.82 7.04 -27.54
CA ARG A 207 -1.35 6.31 -28.70
C ARG A 207 -2.45 5.32 -28.31
N ILE A 208 -2.33 4.65 -27.17
CA ILE A 208 -3.39 3.78 -26.62
C ILE A 208 -4.65 4.62 -26.40
N ARG A 209 -4.54 5.75 -25.69
CA ARG A 209 -5.66 6.66 -25.44
C ARG A 209 -6.34 7.13 -26.74
N ASP A 210 -5.54 7.60 -27.70
CA ASP A 210 -6.06 8.10 -28.97
C ASP A 210 -6.76 7.01 -29.80
N LYS A 211 -6.29 5.76 -29.77
CA LYS A 211 -6.86 4.64 -30.53
C LYS A 211 -8.03 3.96 -29.82
N ALA A 212 -7.90 3.67 -28.53
CA ALA A 212 -8.91 2.96 -27.75
C ALA A 212 -10.04 3.88 -27.24
N GLY A 213 -9.78 5.19 -27.15
CA GLY A 213 -10.77 6.15 -26.66
C GLY A 213 -11.05 6.01 -25.16
N ILE A 214 -10.00 5.82 -24.36
CA ILE A 214 -10.08 5.65 -22.90
C ILE A 214 -9.44 6.82 -22.14
N GLY A 215 -9.70 6.91 -20.84
CA GLY A 215 -9.03 7.88 -19.96
C GLY A 215 -7.67 7.39 -19.51
N ILE A 216 -6.73 8.32 -19.32
CA ILE A 216 -5.43 8.05 -18.68
C ILE A 216 -5.18 9.08 -17.59
N VAL A 217 -4.75 8.65 -16.40
CA VAL A 217 -4.33 9.53 -15.31
C VAL A 217 -2.85 9.31 -15.03
N LEU A 218 -2.08 10.38 -15.02
CA LEU A 218 -0.68 10.37 -14.59
C LEU A 218 -0.61 10.92 -13.17
N VAL A 219 -0.11 10.11 -12.24
CA VAL A 219 0.08 10.48 -10.83
C VAL A 219 1.58 10.56 -10.57
N GLY A 220 2.02 11.59 -9.85
CA GLY A 220 3.44 11.78 -9.61
C GLY A 220 3.80 12.95 -8.72
N THR A 221 5.09 13.19 -8.57
CA THR A 221 5.61 14.37 -7.86
C THR A 221 5.50 15.65 -8.69
N ASP A 222 5.99 16.76 -8.15
CA ASP A 222 6.15 18.01 -8.88
C ASP A 222 7.13 17.88 -10.06
N ARG A 223 8.01 16.87 -10.08
CA ARG A 223 8.86 16.56 -11.24
C ARG A 223 8.03 16.20 -12.48
N LEU A 224 6.96 15.41 -12.31
CA LEU A 224 6.05 15.10 -13.41
C LEU A 224 5.44 16.39 -14.00
N LEU A 225 5.14 17.36 -13.14
CA LEU A 225 4.65 18.67 -13.57
C LEU A 225 5.67 19.38 -14.46
N GLN A 226 6.93 19.40 -14.05
CA GLN A 226 8.03 20.05 -14.78
C GLN A 226 8.30 19.37 -16.12
N LEU A 227 8.02 18.08 -16.26
CA LEU A 227 8.10 17.36 -17.53
C LEU A 227 6.95 17.75 -18.47
N ILE A 228 5.71 17.79 -17.98
CA ILE A 228 4.51 17.99 -18.83
C ILE A 228 4.26 19.47 -19.17
N LYS A 229 4.59 20.40 -18.27
CA LYS A 229 4.19 21.83 -18.36
C LYS A 229 4.86 22.62 -19.50
N PRO A 230 6.15 22.43 -19.82
CA PRO A 230 6.83 23.20 -20.84
C PRO A 230 6.12 23.11 -22.21
N SER A 231 5.78 24.25 -22.79
CA SER A 231 5.33 24.32 -24.18
C SER A 231 6.49 24.00 -25.11
N TYR A 232 6.23 23.27 -26.21
CA TYR A 232 7.26 22.74 -27.12
C TYR A 232 8.26 21.75 -26.49
N GLY A 233 7.96 21.25 -25.27
CA GLY A 233 8.73 20.20 -24.64
C GLY A 233 8.46 18.82 -25.22
N GLN A 234 9.23 17.82 -24.77
CA GLN A 234 9.10 16.41 -25.18
C GLN A 234 7.68 15.84 -24.99
N PHE A 235 6.89 16.42 -24.07
CA PHE A 235 5.56 15.96 -23.70
C PHE A 235 4.41 16.88 -24.18
N ASP A 236 4.66 17.82 -25.09
CA ASP A 236 3.63 18.76 -25.57
C ASP A 236 2.43 18.04 -26.24
N GLN A 237 2.69 16.90 -26.87
CA GLN A 237 1.63 16.04 -27.44
C GLN A 237 0.70 15.45 -26.38
N ILE A 238 1.17 15.29 -25.14
CA ILE A 238 0.36 14.84 -24.01
C ILE A 238 -0.33 16.03 -23.38
N ARG A 239 0.40 17.12 -23.15
CA ARG A 239 -0.11 18.38 -22.61
C ARG A 239 -1.38 18.86 -23.34
N SER A 240 -1.37 18.84 -24.68
CA SER A 240 -2.54 19.18 -25.51
C SER A 240 -3.77 18.29 -25.31
N ARG A 241 -3.60 17.09 -24.73
CA ARG A 241 -4.67 16.12 -24.42
C ARG A 241 -5.03 16.08 -22.94
N VAL A 242 -4.35 16.86 -22.10
CA VAL A 242 -4.69 16.98 -20.68
C VAL A 242 -5.96 17.82 -20.57
N GLY A 243 -7.06 17.21 -20.15
CA GLY A 243 -8.33 17.92 -19.98
C GLY A 243 -8.58 18.38 -18.56
N PHE A 244 -7.82 17.89 -17.58
CA PHE A 244 -7.88 18.37 -16.22
C PHE A 244 -6.52 18.23 -15.52
N TRP A 245 -6.08 19.34 -14.94
CA TRP A 245 -4.80 19.45 -14.27
C TRP A 245 -4.92 20.41 -13.07
N PRO A 246 -5.23 19.90 -11.87
CA PRO A 246 -5.28 20.69 -10.65
C PRO A 246 -3.90 21.17 -10.20
N GLN A 247 -3.90 22.08 -9.22
CA GLN A 247 -2.68 22.55 -8.56
C GLN A 247 -1.97 21.41 -7.81
N VAL A 248 -0.65 21.55 -7.65
CA VAL A 248 0.18 20.58 -6.94
C VAL A 248 -0.25 20.50 -5.47
N VAL A 249 -0.59 19.29 -5.00
CA VAL A 249 -0.89 19.03 -3.58
C VAL A 249 0.40 19.11 -2.78
N ARG A 250 0.54 20.10 -1.89
CA ARG A 250 1.77 20.29 -1.09
C ARG A 250 1.75 19.59 0.26
N GLY A 251 0.57 19.27 0.77
CA GLY A 251 0.34 18.61 2.05
C GLY A 251 -1.13 18.28 2.22
N VAL A 252 -1.46 17.42 3.18
CA VAL A 252 -2.84 17.25 3.64
C VAL A 252 -3.28 18.47 4.45
N SER A 253 -4.59 18.76 4.42
CA SER A 253 -5.14 19.83 5.26
C SER A 253 -5.08 19.44 6.73
N ARG A 254 -5.29 20.43 7.62
CA ARG A 254 -5.37 20.16 9.05
C ARG A 254 -6.54 19.23 9.36
N GLU A 255 -7.69 19.51 8.76
CA GLU A 255 -8.91 18.74 8.92
C GLU A 255 -8.73 17.29 8.44
N ASP A 256 -8.05 17.09 7.29
CA ASP A 256 -7.72 15.76 6.79
C ASP A 256 -6.77 15.02 7.74
N ALA A 257 -5.76 15.70 8.27
CA ALA A 257 -4.82 15.12 9.21
C ALA A 257 -5.51 14.70 10.52
N ASP A 258 -6.40 15.54 11.03
CA ASP A 258 -7.17 15.25 12.24
C ASP A 258 -8.13 14.07 12.02
N ALA A 259 -8.82 14.03 10.88
CA ALA A 259 -9.68 12.91 10.51
C ALA A 259 -8.89 11.59 10.35
N LEU A 260 -7.69 11.66 9.75
CA LEU A 260 -6.78 10.52 9.64
C LEU A 260 -6.29 10.06 11.01
N ALA A 261 -5.90 10.97 11.90
CA ALA A 261 -5.46 10.65 13.26
C ALA A 261 -6.59 10.00 14.07
N GLN A 262 -7.80 10.57 14.01
CA GLN A 262 -8.98 10.06 14.69
C GLN A 262 -9.37 8.66 14.21
N ALA A 263 -9.28 8.40 12.91
CA ALA A 263 -9.51 7.08 12.33
C ALA A 263 -8.41 6.07 12.70
N ALA A 264 -7.17 6.55 12.87
CA ALA A 264 -6.03 5.71 13.20
C ALA A 264 -5.94 5.33 14.69
N LEU A 265 -6.64 6.06 15.56
CA LEU A 265 -6.67 5.87 17.02
C LEU A 265 -8.12 5.77 17.52
N ASP A 266 -8.99 5.17 16.71
CA ASP A 266 -10.41 5.02 17.02
C ASP A 266 -10.64 4.25 18.33
N ASP A 267 -9.77 3.30 18.65
CA ASP A 267 -9.74 2.54 19.90
C ASP A 267 -9.47 3.40 21.15
N GLN A 268 -8.97 4.62 20.99
CA GLN A 268 -8.72 5.58 22.08
C GLN A 268 -9.89 6.55 22.31
N GLY A 269 -10.98 6.43 21.55
CA GLY A 269 -12.12 7.35 21.63
C GLY A 269 -11.86 8.69 20.92
N GLU A 270 -12.62 9.72 21.30
CA GLU A 270 -12.48 11.06 20.70
C GLU A 270 -11.16 11.72 21.14
N LEU A 271 -10.34 12.10 20.17
CA LEU A 271 -9.04 12.71 20.43
C LEU A 271 -9.21 14.17 20.88
N SER A 272 -8.47 14.56 21.92
CA SER A 272 -8.48 15.95 22.39
C SER A 272 -7.81 16.89 21.38
N GLY A 273 -8.25 18.15 21.35
CA GLY A 273 -7.65 19.18 20.49
C GLY A 273 -6.15 19.36 20.71
N GLU A 274 -5.68 19.20 21.95
CA GLU A 274 -4.26 19.29 22.31
C GLU A 274 -3.42 18.16 21.68
N VAL A 275 -3.95 16.93 21.65
CA VAL A 275 -3.30 15.79 20.99
C VAL A 275 -3.22 16.02 19.48
N LEU A 276 -4.32 16.48 18.87
CA LEU A 276 -4.37 16.78 17.44
C LEU A 276 -3.42 17.93 17.06
N ASP A 277 -3.33 18.96 17.90
CA ASP A 277 -2.38 20.07 17.73
C ASP A 277 -0.93 19.59 17.80
N ALA A 278 -0.59 18.73 18.76
CA ALA A 278 0.73 18.15 18.88
C ALA A 278 1.08 17.26 17.66
N LEU A 279 0.16 16.43 17.21
CA LEU A 279 0.34 15.61 16.01
C LEU A 279 0.57 16.48 14.76
N TRP A 280 -0.26 17.51 14.57
CA TRP A 280 -0.13 18.44 13.46
C TRP A 280 1.21 19.18 13.47
N HIS A 281 1.66 19.62 14.65
CA HIS A 281 2.92 20.34 14.84
C HIS A 281 4.12 19.59 14.23
N TYR A 282 4.19 18.28 14.43
CA TYR A 282 5.28 17.44 13.92
C TYR A 282 5.04 16.92 12.48
N CYS A 283 3.78 16.64 12.11
CA CYS A 283 3.47 16.06 10.80
C CYS A 283 3.45 17.08 9.67
N ARG A 284 3.01 18.33 9.94
CA ARG A 284 3.01 19.48 9.00
C ARG A 284 2.50 19.14 7.60
N GLY A 285 1.34 18.48 7.52
CA GLY A 285 0.72 18.11 6.24
C GLY A 285 1.34 16.89 5.55
N SER A 286 2.24 16.14 6.18
CA SER A 286 2.69 14.82 5.68
C SER A 286 1.83 13.70 6.25
N ALA A 287 0.95 13.13 5.42
CA ALA A 287 0.12 11.99 5.79
C ALA A 287 0.98 10.75 6.09
N ARG A 288 2.06 10.54 5.34
CA ARG A 288 3.03 9.46 5.62
C ARG A 288 3.65 9.61 7.00
N MET A 289 4.06 10.83 7.38
CA MET A 289 4.65 11.05 8.70
C MET A 289 3.66 10.72 9.81
N LEU A 290 2.39 11.06 9.62
CA LEU A 290 1.32 10.73 10.55
C LEU A 290 1.11 9.20 10.62
N ILE A 291 0.76 8.58 9.49
CA ILE A 291 0.27 7.20 9.42
C ILE A 291 1.38 6.14 9.54
N GLU A 292 2.52 6.34 8.87
CA GLU A 292 3.57 5.33 8.82
C GLU A 292 4.63 5.50 9.92
N ASN A 293 4.71 6.68 10.57
CA ASN A 293 5.72 6.94 11.61
C ASN A 293 5.09 7.25 12.98
N PHE A 294 4.26 8.30 13.08
CA PHE A 294 3.74 8.75 14.38
C PHE A 294 2.75 7.79 15.01
N ILE A 295 1.72 7.36 14.29
CA ILE A 295 0.73 6.42 14.81
C ILE A 295 1.38 5.11 15.28
N PRO A 296 2.28 4.47 14.50
CA PRO A 296 3.01 3.28 14.96
C PRO A 296 3.84 3.57 16.21
N ALA A 297 4.57 4.69 16.25
CA ALA A 297 5.38 5.02 17.41
C ALA A 297 4.55 5.27 18.68
N LEU A 298 3.37 5.91 18.56
CA LEU A 298 2.43 6.08 19.66
C LEU A 298 1.91 4.73 20.16
N ARG A 299 1.52 3.84 19.25
CA ARG A 299 1.03 2.50 19.60
C ARG A 299 2.12 1.67 20.28
N ASP A 300 3.35 1.69 19.75
CA ASP A 300 4.45 0.85 20.24
C ASP A 300 5.13 1.36 21.52
N TYR A 301 5.33 2.67 21.64
CA TYR A 301 6.11 3.25 22.73
C TYR A 301 5.26 3.95 23.80
N GLY A 302 4.02 4.33 23.47
CA GLY A 302 3.10 4.98 24.40
C GLY A 302 2.02 4.03 24.92
N LEU A 303 1.09 3.64 24.04
CA LEU A 303 -0.15 2.95 24.43
C LEU A 303 0.10 1.54 25.00
N LYS A 304 1.03 0.77 24.42
CA LYS A 304 1.42 -0.55 24.95
C LYS A 304 2.04 -0.51 26.36
N LYS A 305 2.44 0.67 26.86
CA LYS A 305 2.98 0.85 28.21
C LYS A 305 1.94 1.37 29.22
N ASN A 306 0.63 1.30 28.91
CA ASN A 306 -0.46 1.83 29.73
C ASN A 306 -0.35 3.35 30.01
N HIS A 307 0.19 4.13 29.06
CA HIS A 307 0.13 5.58 29.14
C HIS A 307 -1.12 6.07 28.41
N ASP A 308 -1.87 6.97 29.06
CA ASP A 308 -3.02 7.62 28.42
C ASP A 308 -2.56 8.54 27.29
N LEU A 309 -3.34 8.57 26.22
CA LEU A 309 -3.06 9.44 25.08
C LEU A 309 -3.21 10.92 25.48
N SER A 310 -2.11 11.65 25.41
CA SER A 310 -2.01 13.06 25.79
C SER A 310 -1.00 13.79 24.90
N ALA A 311 -1.07 15.12 24.85
CA ALA A 311 -0.10 15.93 24.11
C ALA A 311 1.34 15.67 24.59
N ASP A 312 1.53 15.54 25.91
CA ASP A 312 2.83 15.21 26.51
C ASP A 312 3.39 13.87 26.01
N LEU A 313 2.53 12.87 25.84
CA LEU A 313 2.92 11.59 25.26
C LEU A 313 3.36 11.75 23.79
N VAL A 314 2.64 12.56 23.01
CA VAL A 314 3.01 12.86 21.62
C VAL A 314 4.38 13.53 21.56
N HIS A 315 4.64 14.53 22.41
CA HIS A 315 5.94 15.20 22.49
C HIS A 315 7.06 14.24 22.94
N ALA A 316 6.80 13.39 23.93
CA ALA A 316 7.76 12.40 24.40
C ALA A 316 8.10 11.38 23.30
N VAL A 317 7.10 10.86 22.58
CA VAL A 317 7.31 9.92 21.46
C VAL A 317 8.05 10.60 20.30
N ALA A 318 7.72 11.85 19.98
CA ALA A 318 8.42 12.62 18.97
C ALA A 318 9.92 12.74 19.28
N ARG A 319 10.26 13.08 20.53
CA ARG A 319 11.64 13.25 20.99
C ARG A 319 12.39 11.92 21.14
N ASP A 320 11.78 10.95 21.81
CA ASP A 320 12.49 9.77 22.32
C ASP A 320 12.46 8.58 21.34
N ALA A 321 11.37 8.43 20.57
CA ALA A 321 11.23 7.33 19.61
C ALA A 321 11.53 7.76 18.17
N LEU A 322 11.06 8.95 17.77
CA LEU A 322 11.25 9.45 16.40
C LEU A 322 12.47 10.37 16.25
N LEU A 323 13.13 10.73 17.36
CA LEU A 323 14.31 11.60 17.40
C LEU A 323 14.09 12.93 16.64
N LEU A 324 12.86 13.44 16.68
CA LEU A 324 12.51 14.73 16.12
C LEU A 324 12.88 15.78 17.16
N GLY A 325 13.80 16.68 16.81
CA GLY A 325 14.09 17.82 17.66
C GLY A 325 12.88 18.75 17.76
N ASP A 326 12.80 19.54 18.83
CA ASP A 326 11.83 20.65 19.01
C ASP A 326 11.94 21.75 17.94
N GLN A 327 12.83 21.58 16.96
CA GLN A 327 13.19 22.51 15.92
C GLN A 327 13.18 21.79 14.57
N ARG A 328 12.01 21.62 13.96
CA ARG A 328 11.90 21.85 12.51
C ARG A 328 11.58 23.32 12.28
N ASN A 329 12.36 24.25 12.83
CA ASN A 329 12.24 25.66 12.44
C ASN A 329 13.19 25.93 11.27
N ALA A 330 12.63 25.83 10.06
CA ALA A 330 12.97 26.58 8.86
C ALA A 330 12.02 26.13 7.74
#